data_AF-A0A2M8B7X3-F1
#
_entry.id   AF-A0A2M8B7X3-F1
#
_cell.length_a   1.000
_cell.length_b   1.000
_cell.length_c   1.000
_cell.angle_alpha   90.00
_cell.angle_beta   90.00
_cell.angle_gamma   90.00
#
_symmetry.space_group_name_H-M   'P 1'
#
loop_
_entity.id
_entity.type
_entity.pdbx_description
1 polymer ?
#
loop_
_entity_poly.entity_id
_entity_poly.type
_entity_poly.pdbx_seq_one_letter_code
_entity_poly.pdbx_strand_id
1 'polypeptide(L)'
;MLATSCTSEAQRGPEESHSPSFPTPQLGTQLLASDADVVFLGEQKEAYAGWSVDLAGDLNEDGHADVLIGAPFWGGQVYISEGPFESEELLSESVHLESSGGCFGAQASDAGDLNGDGHRDLVVVGTAICTDVGGIIMTFVYYGPHPSEPVATLKTNGDFSLPLDVGHDLNLDGFSDILVGDGTKSRPGISSAGQVLLINGPIGPEAELQPGELDRFSLVSGEIAAANLGESIATGDLNGDGHLDLLMGTPGWKTTSNPDYRSDGGAAVLFGPLVVGAEPSPPDFLFSHTGGSVRAGVSVAIPGDTNGDGNDDWAVAAETDTSRYGVESRVYLDTKPIVGDLRLEDSETILMVPNADALWLKGAGDLNGDGFDELLVARSSDFGADGDPIDSVFVVFGPVPKGTYPIADGTAAKRPNPRRRTASDLPNPRRRTASDRPNPRRRTASDRPNPRRGTASDRPNPRRRTASDRPNPRRGPASDRPNPRRGTASDRPNPPP
;
A
#
# COMPACT_ATOMS: atom_id res chain seq x y z
N MET A 1 -37.36 63.50 -36.10
CA MET A 1 -38.22 63.31 -34.92
C MET A 1 -39.03 62.04 -35.10
N LEU A 2 -39.08 61.21 -34.04
CA LEU A 2 -40.08 60.18 -33.71
C LEU A 2 -40.19 58.89 -34.56
N ALA A 3 -39.44 57.88 -34.12
CA ALA A 3 -39.87 56.60 -33.52
C ALA A 3 -41.01 55.73 -34.11
N THR A 4 -40.66 54.42 -34.22
CA THR A 4 -41.44 53.16 -34.01
C THR A 4 -42.48 52.73 -35.07
N SER A 5 -42.65 51.47 -35.48
CA SER A 5 -42.11 50.15 -35.06
C SER A 5 -42.47 49.04 -36.07
N CYS A 6 -41.63 47.98 -36.13
CA CYS A 6 -41.87 46.55 -36.42
C CYS A 6 -42.76 46.07 -37.59
N THR A 7 -42.16 45.35 -38.54
CA THR A 7 -42.30 43.88 -38.75
C THR A 7 -41.27 43.38 -39.78
N SER A 8 -40.59 42.26 -39.52
CA SER A 8 -40.33 41.19 -40.51
C SER A 8 -39.56 40.04 -39.88
N GLU A 9 -40.14 38.85 -40.03
CA GLU A 9 -39.55 37.54 -39.75
C GLU A 9 -38.25 37.31 -40.53
N ALA A 10 -37.29 36.65 -39.87
CA ALA A 10 -36.29 35.85 -40.54
C ALA A 10 -36.12 34.54 -39.75
N GLN A 11 -36.56 33.45 -40.35
CA GLN A 11 -36.37 32.09 -39.87
C GLN A 11 -34.89 31.80 -39.66
N ARG A 12 -34.51 31.36 -38.45
CA ARG A 12 -33.33 30.53 -38.21
C ARG A 12 -33.83 29.17 -37.74
N GLY A 13 -33.40 28.12 -38.42
CA GLY A 13 -33.69 26.73 -38.05
C GLY A 13 -33.10 26.37 -36.69
N PRO A 14 -33.52 25.25 -36.09
CA PRO A 14 -33.01 24.83 -34.80
C PRO A 14 -31.52 24.53 -34.93
N GLU A 15 -30.69 25.27 -34.19
CA GLU A 15 -29.32 24.87 -33.90
C GLU A 15 -29.41 23.55 -33.13
N GLU A 16 -28.97 22.46 -33.75
CA GLU A 16 -28.67 21.23 -33.03
C GLU A 16 -27.57 21.54 -32.02
N SER A 17 -27.96 21.65 -30.75
CA SER A 17 -27.02 21.64 -29.65
C SER A 17 -26.33 20.27 -29.67
N HIS A 18 -25.13 20.21 -30.23
CA HIS A 18 -24.20 19.14 -29.92
C HIS A 18 -23.82 19.29 -28.44
N SER A 19 -24.65 18.73 -27.57
CA SER A 19 -24.21 18.32 -26.25
C SER A 19 -22.97 17.45 -26.47
N PRO A 20 -21.82 17.74 -25.85
CA PRO A 20 -20.73 16.79 -25.84
C PRO A 20 -21.31 15.50 -25.25
N SER A 21 -21.39 14.46 -26.07
CA SER A 21 -21.68 13.12 -25.57
C SER A 21 -20.48 12.76 -24.70
N PHE A 22 -20.61 12.97 -23.39
CA PHE A 22 -19.73 12.31 -22.45
C PHE A 22 -19.83 10.81 -22.75
N PRO A 23 -18.70 10.11 -22.94
CA PRO A 23 -18.74 8.67 -23.10
C PRO A 23 -19.53 8.09 -21.92
N THR A 24 -20.39 7.12 -22.20
CA THR A 24 -21.03 6.30 -21.16
C THR A 24 -19.91 5.84 -20.21
N PRO A 25 -20.04 6.02 -18.88
CA PRO A 25 -19.03 5.57 -17.94
C PRO A 25 -18.70 4.10 -18.24
N GLN A 26 -17.43 3.80 -18.54
CA GLN A 26 -16.97 2.43 -18.66
C GLN A 26 -16.80 1.87 -17.25
N LEU A 27 -17.92 1.54 -16.61
CA LEU A 27 -17.91 0.77 -15.37
C LEU A 27 -17.39 -0.63 -15.68
N GLY A 28 -16.24 -0.98 -15.13
CA GLY A 28 -15.69 -2.34 -15.20
C GLY A 28 -15.13 -2.67 -16.58
N THR A 29 -13.87 -2.31 -16.81
CA THR A 29 -13.10 -2.96 -17.86
C THR A 29 -12.44 -4.20 -17.29
N GLN A 30 -12.73 -5.36 -17.89
CA GLN A 30 -12.04 -6.60 -17.55
C GLN A 30 -10.60 -6.57 -18.09
N LEU A 31 -9.64 -6.88 -17.23
CA LEU A 31 -8.24 -7.13 -17.60
C LEU A 31 -8.01 -8.63 -17.69
N LEU A 32 -7.50 -9.09 -18.83
CA LEU A 32 -7.13 -10.49 -19.03
C LEU A 32 -5.61 -10.63 -18.98
N ALA A 33 -5.11 -11.75 -18.44
CA ALA A 33 -3.68 -12.06 -18.46
C ALA A 33 -3.10 -12.10 -19.88
N SER A 34 -3.91 -12.40 -20.90
CA SER A 34 -3.51 -12.34 -22.31
C SER A 34 -3.24 -10.92 -22.82
N ASP A 35 -3.71 -9.90 -22.12
CA ASP A 35 -3.51 -8.49 -22.46
C ASP A 35 -2.31 -7.86 -21.75
N ALA A 36 -1.60 -8.64 -20.92
CA ALA A 36 -0.46 -8.19 -20.15
C ALA A 36 0.65 -7.66 -21.07
N ASP A 37 1.19 -6.49 -20.72
CA ASP A 37 2.33 -5.89 -21.44
C ASP A 37 3.65 -6.58 -21.06
N VAL A 38 3.72 -7.15 -19.84
CA VAL A 38 4.86 -7.89 -19.28
C VAL A 38 4.36 -9.15 -18.59
N VAL A 39 5.06 -10.28 -18.78
CA VAL A 39 4.77 -11.53 -18.08
C VAL A 39 5.98 -11.98 -17.26
N PHE A 40 5.80 -12.14 -15.95
CA PHE A 40 6.82 -12.69 -15.05
C PHE A 40 6.65 -14.21 -14.94
N LEU A 41 7.69 -14.95 -15.31
CA LEU A 41 7.68 -16.41 -15.28
C LEU A 41 8.37 -16.92 -14.02
N GLY A 42 7.59 -17.61 -13.18
CA GLY A 42 8.07 -18.24 -11.95
C GLY A 42 9.13 -19.32 -12.22
N GLU A 43 10.13 -19.38 -11.34
CA GLU A 43 11.25 -20.32 -11.46
C GLU A 43 10.82 -21.78 -11.23
N GLN A 44 9.97 -22.02 -10.22
CA GLN A 44 9.62 -23.36 -9.75
C GLN A 44 8.12 -23.59 -9.78
N LYS A 45 7.72 -24.72 -10.38
CA LYS A 45 6.31 -25.17 -10.36
C LYS A 45 5.87 -25.35 -8.90
N GLU A 46 4.63 -24.95 -8.60
CA GLU A 46 4.04 -25.05 -7.26
C GLU A 46 4.70 -24.17 -6.18
N ALA A 47 5.65 -23.30 -6.52
CA ALA A 47 6.13 -22.25 -5.60
C ALA A 47 5.11 -21.09 -5.45
N TYR A 48 4.14 -21.03 -6.36
CA TYR A 48 3.10 -19.99 -6.43
C TYR A 48 3.70 -18.58 -6.50
N ALA A 49 4.69 -18.38 -7.36
CA ALA A 49 5.13 -17.02 -7.70
C ALA A 49 3.94 -16.20 -8.20
N GLY A 50 3.78 -15.00 -7.65
CA GLY A 50 2.59 -14.16 -7.85
C GLY A 50 1.52 -14.34 -6.78
N TRP A 51 1.78 -15.10 -5.71
CA TRP A 51 0.89 -15.18 -4.54
C TRP A 51 0.70 -13.81 -3.88
N SER A 52 1.79 -13.04 -3.80
CA SER A 52 1.75 -11.62 -3.45
C SER A 52 2.53 -10.84 -4.49
N VAL A 53 2.05 -9.64 -4.81
CA VAL A 53 2.71 -8.69 -5.73
C VAL A 53 2.57 -7.29 -5.17
N ASP A 54 3.64 -6.50 -5.26
CA ASP A 54 3.60 -5.07 -4.93
C ASP A 54 4.66 -4.30 -5.72
N LEU A 55 4.48 -2.98 -5.83
CA LEU A 55 5.53 -2.10 -6.33
C LEU A 55 6.58 -1.90 -5.23
N ALA A 56 7.86 -1.88 -5.60
CA ALA A 56 8.97 -1.69 -4.67
C ALA A 56 9.56 -0.26 -4.71
N GLY A 57 9.07 0.57 -5.64
CA GLY A 57 9.78 1.80 -6.03
C GLY A 57 11.09 1.47 -6.76
N ASP A 58 12.00 2.44 -6.86
CA ASP A 58 13.32 2.27 -7.47
C ASP A 58 14.33 1.87 -6.38
N LEU A 59 14.43 0.56 -6.08
CA LEU A 59 15.28 0.04 -5.00
C LEU A 59 16.75 -0.01 -5.39
N ASN A 60 17.04 -0.10 -6.69
CA ASN A 60 18.40 -0.18 -7.21
C ASN A 60 18.97 1.18 -7.68
N GLU A 61 18.16 2.24 -7.59
CA GLU A 61 18.48 3.63 -7.96
C GLU A 61 18.85 3.83 -9.43
N ASP A 62 18.28 3.03 -10.33
CA ASP A 62 18.55 3.11 -11.76
C ASP A 62 17.60 4.05 -12.52
N GLY A 63 16.57 4.55 -11.83
CA GLY A 63 15.53 5.44 -12.36
C GLY A 63 14.28 4.72 -12.85
N HIS A 64 14.18 3.40 -12.67
CA HIS A 64 13.02 2.59 -12.99
C HIS A 64 12.42 1.98 -11.72
N ALA A 65 11.10 1.78 -11.70
CA ALA A 65 10.45 1.12 -10.58
C ALA A 65 10.62 -0.40 -10.71
N ASP A 66 10.85 -1.03 -9.57
CA ASP A 66 11.01 -2.46 -9.37
C ASP A 66 9.71 -3.08 -8.83
N VAL A 67 9.58 -4.40 -8.96
CA VAL A 67 8.40 -5.16 -8.55
C VAL A 67 8.79 -6.27 -7.58
N LEU A 68 8.03 -6.39 -6.49
CA LEU A 68 8.12 -7.49 -5.53
C LEU A 68 7.16 -8.61 -5.92
N ILE A 69 7.64 -9.85 -5.97
CA ILE A 69 6.81 -11.02 -6.29
C ILE A 69 7.08 -12.11 -5.25
N GLY A 70 6.07 -12.44 -4.46
CA GLY A 70 6.13 -13.50 -3.46
C GLY A 70 5.85 -14.89 -4.06
N ALA A 71 6.62 -15.88 -3.62
CA ALA A 71 6.46 -17.29 -3.89
C ALA A 71 6.56 -18.11 -2.58
N PRO A 72 5.48 -18.16 -1.78
CA PRO A 72 5.51 -18.66 -0.42
C PRO A 72 5.86 -20.14 -0.24
N PHE A 73 5.74 -20.95 -1.29
CA PHE A 73 5.87 -22.40 -1.18
C PHE A 73 7.27 -22.88 -1.63
N TRP A 74 7.58 -24.15 -1.36
CA TRP A 74 8.88 -24.78 -1.67
C TRP A 74 10.11 -24.07 -1.09
N GLY A 75 10.00 -23.57 0.13
CA GLY A 75 11.08 -22.88 0.84
C GLY A 75 10.85 -21.39 1.01
N GLY A 76 9.87 -20.81 0.29
CA GLY A 76 9.42 -19.43 0.47
C GLY A 76 10.44 -18.41 -0.02
N GLN A 77 10.07 -17.62 -1.03
CA GLN A 77 10.95 -16.61 -1.61
C GLN A 77 10.19 -15.32 -1.95
N VAL A 78 10.93 -14.22 -2.01
CA VAL A 78 10.47 -12.99 -2.68
C VAL A 78 11.48 -12.63 -3.75
N TYR A 79 10.99 -12.41 -4.96
CA TYR A 79 11.78 -11.90 -6.07
C TYR A 79 11.62 -10.38 -6.13
N ILE A 80 12.75 -9.68 -6.26
CA ILE A 80 12.80 -8.28 -6.63
C ILE A 80 13.18 -8.25 -8.10
N SER A 81 12.18 -8.03 -8.95
CA SER A 81 12.39 -7.87 -10.38
C SER A 81 12.68 -6.41 -10.66
N GLU A 82 13.92 -6.13 -11.05
CA GLU A 82 14.40 -4.77 -11.27
C GLU A 82 13.97 -4.25 -12.65
N GLY A 83 13.48 -3.00 -12.69
CA GLY A 83 13.12 -2.34 -13.94
C GLY A 83 14.34 -1.96 -14.80
N PRO A 84 14.14 -1.47 -16.03
CA PRO A 84 12.89 -1.47 -16.79
C PRO A 84 12.56 -2.86 -17.36
N PHE A 85 11.28 -3.19 -17.42
CA PHE A 85 10.80 -4.48 -17.92
C PHE A 85 10.64 -4.52 -19.44
N GLU A 86 10.94 -5.67 -20.02
CA GLU A 86 10.59 -6.05 -21.40
C GLU A 86 9.31 -6.91 -21.38
N SER A 87 8.97 -7.59 -22.49
CA SER A 87 7.69 -8.30 -22.59
C SER A 87 7.57 -9.56 -21.71
N GLU A 88 8.70 -10.18 -21.37
CA GLU A 88 8.75 -11.43 -20.59
C GLU A 88 9.99 -11.43 -19.70
N GLU A 89 9.80 -11.64 -18.40
CA GLU A 89 10.84 -11.58 -17.39
C GLU A 89 10.94 -12.92 -16.66
N LEU A 90 12.16 -13.47 -16.54
CA LEU A 90 12.42 -14.71 -15.82
C LEU A 90 12.78 -14.40 -14.37
N LEU A 91 11.96 -14.85 -13.42
CA LEU A 91 12.22 -14.58 -12.00
C LEU A 91 13.50 -15.23 -11.49
N SER A 92 14.01 -16.26 -12.17
CA SER A 92 15.32 -16.86 -11.89
C SER A 92 16.51 -15.94 -12.13
N GLU A 93 16.30 -14.79 -12.79
CA GLU A 93 17.33 -13.76 -13.04
C GLU A 93 17.19 -12.54 -12.12
N SER A 94 16.17 -12.53 -11.26
CA SER A 94 15.87 -11.44 -10.31
C SER A 94 16.76 -11.49 -9.07
N VAL A 95 16.69 -10.47 -8.21
CA VAL A 95 17.26 -10.56 -6.85
C VAL A 95 16.31 -11.38 -5.97
N HIS A 96 16.86 -12.28 -5.16
CA HIS A 96 16.08 -13.15 -4.28
C HIS A 96 16.28 -12.74 -2.83
N LEU A 97 15.18 -12.55 -2.11
CA LEU A 97 15.16 -12.57 -0.66
C LEU A 97 14.70 -13.96 -0.22
N GLU A 98 15.46 -14.54 0.70
CA GLU A 98 15.16 -15.83 1.29
C GLU A 98 15.25 -15.71 2.82
N SER A 99 14.48 -16.52 3.53
CA SER A 99 14.66 -16.68 4.97
C SER A 99 14.40 -18.12 5.41
N SER A 100 14.99 -18.52 6.53
CA SER A 100 14.76 -19.84 7.10
C SER A 100 13.42 -19.87 7.86
N GLY A 101 12.33 -20.19 7.18
CA GLY A 101 11.07 -20.61 7.81
C GLY A 101 9.81 -19.93 7.28
N GLY A 102 8.66 -20.59 7.51
CA GLY A 102 7.33 -20.07 7.15
C GLY A 102 7.08 -20.10 5.65
N CYS A 103 5.83 -19.83 5.25
CA CYS A 103 5.52 -19.50 3.86
C CYS A 103 6.10 -18.10 3.53
N PHE A 104 7.43 -17.91 3.53
CA PHE A 104 8.10 -16.61 3.33
C PHE A 104 7.75 -16.04 1.95
N GLY A 105 7.31 -14.79 1.88
CA GLY A 105 6.76 -14.19 0.67
C GLY A 105 5.24 -14.37 0.53
N ALA A 106 4.55 -14.75 1.61
CA ALA A 106 3.08 -14.74 1.66
C ALA A 106 2.51 -13.32 1.50
N GLN A 107 3.26 -12.30 1.95
CA GLN A 107 3.05 -10.90 1.60
C GLN A 107 4.43 -10.22 1.53
N ALA A 108 4.61 -9.32 0.57
CA ALA A 108 5.78 -8.45 0.46
C ALA A 108 5.29 -7.07 0.06
N SER A 109 5.85 -6.01 0.64
CA SER A 109 5.41 -4.64 0.38
C SER A 109 6.53 -3.62 0.60
N ASP A 110 6.44 -2.51 -0.12
CA ASP A 110 7.24 -1.32 0.09
C ASP A 110 6.78 -0.61 1.36
N ALA A 111 7.66 -0.56 2.35
CA ALA A 111 7.37 -0.03 3.67
C ALA A 111 7.78 1.43 3.85
N GLY A 112 8.12 2.13 2.76
CA GLY A 112 8.62 3.51 2.82
C GLY A 112 9.96 3.59 3.57
N ASP A 113 10.30 4.76 4.09
CA ASP A 113 11.55 4.95 4.84
C ASP A 113 11.30 4.67 6.34
N LEU A 114 11.56 3.44 6.78
CA LEU A 114 11.34 3.00 8.17
C LEU A 114 12.49 3.42 9.10
N ASN A 115 13.63 3.89 8.57
CA ASN A 115 14.82 4.18 9.36
C ASN A 115 15.29 5.65 9.26
N GLY A 116 14.69 6.43 8.36
CA GLY A 116 14.97 7.84 8.10
C GLY A 116 16.26 8.10 7.30
N ASP A 117 16.75 7.13 6.54
CA ASP A 117 17.98 7.27 5.74
C ASP A 117 17.73 7.84 4.33
N GLY A 118 16.46 8.00 3.96
CA GLY A 118 16.00 8.55 2.69
C GLY A 118 15.81 7.51 1.58
N HIS A 119 16.01 6.23 1.86
CA HIS A 119 15.75 5.13 0.94
C HIS A 119 14.47 4.38 1.34
N ARG A 120 13.87 3.68 0.37
CA ARG A 120 12.69 2.85 0.63
C ARG A 120 13.11 1.50 1.20
N ASP A 121 12.43 1.08 2.24
CA ASP A 121 12.59 -0.17 2.96
C ASP A 121 11.47 -1.14 2.59
N LEU A 122 11.67 -2.43 2.88
CA LEU A 122 10.69 -3.47 2.56
C LEU A 122 10.26 -4.22 3.82
N VAL A 123 9.03 -4.72 3.77
CA VAL A 123 8.53 -5.74 4.70
C VAL A 123 8.20 -7.01 3.94
N VAL A 124 8.56 -8.15 4.52
CA VAL A 124 8.19 -9.48 3.99
C VAL A 124 7.59 -10.32 5.11
N VAL A 125 6.45 -10.93 4.83
CA VAL A 125 5.74 -11.80 5.77
C VAL A 125 5.92 -13.26 5.40
N GLY A 126 6.28 -14.07 6.40
CA GLY A 126 6.16 -15.52 6.39
C GLY A 126 5.07 -15.96 7.35
N THR A 127 4.10 -16.73 6.86
CA THR A 127 3.02 -17.29 7.70
C THR A 127 3.32 -18.70 8.19
N ALA A 128 2.73 -19.06 9.33
CA ALA A 128 2.86 -20.36 9.96
C ALA A 128 2.18 -21.50 9.18
N ILE A 129 1.35 -21.21 8.17
CA ILE A 129 0.58 -22.22 7.42
C ILE A 129 1.50 -23.31 6.80
N CYS A 130 2.76 -22.98 6.49
CA CYS A 130 3.75 -23.91 5.93
C CYS A 130 4.72 -24.50 6.99
N THR A 131 4.53 -24.22 8.28
CA THR A 131 5.41 -24.72 9.34
C THR A 131 4.67 -25.51 10.40
N ASP A 132 5.27 -26.59 10.86
CA ASP A 132 4.79 -27.38 12.01
C ASP A 132 4.93 -26.63 13.37
N VAL A 133 5.38 -25.37 13.36
CA VAL A 133 5.61 -24.54 14.54
C VAL A 133 4.40 -23.63 14.73
N GLY A 134 3.54 -23.98 15.69
CA GLY A 134 2.20 -23.42 15.86
C GLY A 134 2.07 -21.90 15.78
N GLY A 135 1.44 -21.44 14.70
CA GLY A 135 0.75 -20.15 14.62
C GLY A 135 1.60 -18.91 14.83
N ILE A 136 2.93 -18.95 14.58
CA ILE A 136 3.77 -17.75 14.62
C ILE A 136 3.92 -17.19 13.21
N ILE A 137 3.51 -15.94 13.03
CA ILE A 137 3.72 -15.19 11.79
C ILE A 137 4.94 -14.30 11.98
N MET A 138 5.83 -14.33 10.99
CA MET A 138 7.11 -13.64 10.98
C MET A 138 7.04 -12.49 9.97
N THR A 139 7.23 -11.26 10.41
CA THR A 139 7.39 -10.09 9.54
C THR A 139 8.84 -9.64 9.60
N PHE A 140 9.52 -9.70 8.46
CA PHE A 140 10.91 -9.35 8.29
C PHE A 140 11.01 -7.95 7.69
N VAL A 141 11.86 -7.11 8.28
CA VAL A 141 12.13 -5.76 7.77
C VAL A 141 13.47 -5.77 7.06
N TYR A 142 13.55 -5.17 5.89
CA TYR A 142 14.77 -5.02 5.11
C TYR A 142 14.96 -3.54 4.79
N TYR A 143 16.18 -3.03 4.98
CA TYR A 143 16.47 -1.66 4.55
C TYR A 143 16.89 -1.58 3.10
N GLY A 144 16.53 -0.47 2.45
CA GLY A 144 17.10 -0.06 1.17
C GLY A 144 18.41 0.74 1.31
N PRO A 145 19.02 1.12 0.17
CA PRO A 145 18.81 0.52 -1.15
C PRO A 145 19.50 -0.85 -1.21
N HIS A 146 19.06 -1.72 -2.12
CA HIS A 146 19.56 -3.10 -2.29
C HIS A 146 19.41 -4.00 -1.05
N PRO A 147 18.18 -4.34 -0.64
CA PRO A 147 17.94 -5.22 0.49
C PRO A 147 18.54 -6.61 0.23
N SER A 148 19.24 -7.15 1.23
CA SER A 148 19.85 -8.50 1.13
C SER A 148 19.60 -9.39 2.35
N GLU A 149 19.46 -8.81 3.54
CA GLU A 149 19.26 -9.53 4.80
C GLU A 149 18.30 -8.73 5.69
N PRO A 150 17.47 -9.39 6.51
CA PRO A 150 16.54 -8.69 7.38
C PRO A 150 17.28 -8.01 8.55
N VAL A 151 16.91 -6.76 8.83
CA VAL A 151 17.46 -5.96 9.94
C VAL A 151 16.66 -6.12 11.22
N ALA A 152 15.35 -6.39 11.10
CA ALA A 152 14.45 -6.63 12.22
C ALA A 152 13.49 -7.77 11.91
N THR A 153 12.93 -8.36 12.97
CA THR A 153 11.93 -9.43 12.85
C THR A 153 10.86 -9.25 13.91
N LEU A 154 9.64 -9.06 13.44
CA LEU A 154 8.44 -9.02 14.25
C LEU A 154 7.77 -10.39 14.23
N LYS A 155 7.51 -10.96 15.41
CA LYS A 155 6.84 -12.24 15.57
C LYS A 155 5.47 -12.03 16.20
N THR A 156 4.41 -12.39 15.49
CA THR A 156 3.05 -12.32 16.02
C THR A 156 2.46 -13.72 16.18
N ASN A 157 1.44 -13.87 17.03
CA ASN A 157 0.61 -15.08 17.03
C ASN A 157 -0.52 -14.85 16.03
N GLY A 158 -0.77 -15.79 15.13
CA GLY A 158 -1.86 -15.70 14.17
C GLY A 158 -1.94 -16.96 13.32
N ASP A 159 -3.17 -17.31 12.92
CA ASP A 159 -3.41 -18.59 12.27
C ASP A 159 -3.42 -18.50 10.73
N PHE A 160 -3.77 -17.38 10.10
CA PHE A 160 -4.01 -17.42 8.64
C PHE A 160 -3.71 -16.14 7.81
N SER A 161 -3.93 -14.93 8.33
CA SER A 161 -3.76 -13.70 7.55
C SER A 161 -3.50 -12.52 8.46
N LEU A 162 -2.43 -11.78 8.20
CA LEU A 162 -2.20 -10.46 8.79
C LEU A 162 -2.13 -9.47 7.63
N PRO A 163 -3.23 -8.77 7.29
CA PRO A 163 -3.12 -7.71 6.31
C PRO A 163 -2.15 -6.66 6.85
N LEU A 164 -1.21 -6.26 6.00
CA LEU A 164 -0.31 -5.14 6.24
C LEU A 164 -0.74 -3.91 5.44
N ASP A 165 -0.59 -2.76 6.07
CA ASP A 165 -0.58 -1.46 5.42
C ASP A 165 0.63 -0.67 5.96
N VAL A 166 1.47 -0.17 5.06
CA VAL A 166 2.84 0.27 5.36
C VAL A 166 3.25 1.44 4.47
N GLY A 167 4.37 2.09 4.80
CA GLY A 167 4.92 3.18 3.97
C GLY A 167 4.39 4.57 4.27
N HIS A 168 3.67 4.72 5.38
CA HIS A 168 3.04 5.97 5.79
C HIS A 168 3.52 6.39 7.18
N ASP A 169 3.77 7.69 7.37
CA ASP A 169 3.98 8.29 8.69
C ASP A 169 2.62 8.58 9.33
N LEU A 170 2.05 7.59 10.00
CA LEU A 170 0.68 7.63 10.52
C LEU A 170 0.60 8.44 11.81
N ASN A 171 1.71 8.51 12.53
CA ASN A 171 1.82 9.20 13.82
C ASN A 171 2.42 10.63 13.71
N LEU A 172 2.90 11.01 12.53
CA LEU A 172 3.49 12.30 12.17
C LEU A 172 4.84 12.60 12.87
N ASP A 173 5.67 11.58 13.09
CA ASP A 173 7.02 11.72 13.67
C ASP A 173 8.17 11.79 12.64
N GLY A 174 7.84 11.65 11.36
CA GLY A 174 8.76 11.73 10.23
C GLY A 174 9.34 10.39 9.78
N PHE A 175 8.89 9.27 10.34
CA PHE A 175 9.27 7.92 9.91
C PHE A 175 8.05 7.16 9.40
N SER A 176 8.28 6.24 8.45
CA SER A 176 7.20 5.34 8.04
C SER A 176 6.88 4.35 9.17
N ASP A 177 5.60 4.03 9.30
CA ASP A 177 5.05 3.12 10.30
C ASP A 177 4.55 1.82 9.64
N ILE A 178 4.30 0.80 10.45
CA ILE A 178 3.69 -0.46 10.02
C ILE A 178 2.36 -0.68 10.74
N LEU A 179 1.28 -0.85 9.98
CA LEU A 179 0.01 -1.38 10.48
C LEU A 179 -0.10 -2.88 10.22
N VAL A 180 -0.56 -3.60 11.23
CA VAL A 180 -0.79 -5.05 11.16
C VAL A 180 -2.19 -5.36 11.67
N GLY A 181 -3.05 -5.90 10.82
CA GLY A 181 -4.33 -6.45 11.24
C GLY A 181 -4.14 -7.86 11.80
N ASP A 182 -4.73 -8.16 12.96
CA ASP A 182 -4.90 -9.51 13.50
C ASP A 182 -6.38 -9.76 13.76
N GLY A 183 -7.13 -10.06 12.70
CA GLY A 183 -8.55 -10.40 12.77
C GLY A 183 -8.86 -11.64 13.61
N THR A 184 -7.87 -12.46 13.95
CA THR A 184 -8.09 -13.68 14.74
C THR A 184 -7.88 -13.49 16.25
N LYS A 185 -7.33 -12.34 16.66
CA LYS A 185 -7.00 -12.04 18.05
C LYS A 185 -8.19 -12.30 18.99
N SER A 186 -7.93 -13.14 19.98
CA SER A 186 -8.85 -13.39 21.09
C SER A 186 -8.43 -12.61 22.34
N ARG A 187 -9.42 -12.14 23.10
CA ARG A 187 -9.27 -11.46 24.38
C ARG A 187 -9.91 -12.30 25.50
N PRO A 188 -9.59 -12.08 26.78
CA PRO A 188 -10.24 -12.77 27.88
C PRO A 188 -11.77 -12.64 27.81
N GLY A 189 -12.46 -13.75 27.53
CA GLY A 189 -13.93 -13.80 27.41
C GLY A 189 -14.52 -13.43 26.05
N ILE A 190 -13.70 -13.04 25.07
CA ILE A 190 -14.15 -12.62 23.73
C ILE A 190 -13.24 -13.28 22.67
N SER A 191 -13.75 -14.34 22.03
CA SER A 191 -13.02 -15.04 20.96
C SER A 191 -13.02 -14.24 19.66
N SER A 192 -11.89 -14.19 18.95
CA SER A 192 -11.77 -13.62 17.60
C SER A 192 -12.38 -12.23 17.47
N ALA A 193 -12.13 -11.38 18.47
CA ALA A 193 -12.59 -9.99 18.43
C ALA A 193 -11.86 -9.20 17.35
N GLY A 194 -10.60 -9.57 17.10
CA GLY A 194 -9.71 -8.87 16.18
C GLY A 194 -9.00 -7.69 16.84
N GLN A 195 -7.94 -7.22 16.19
CA GLN A 195 -7.08 -6.13 16.64
C GLN A 195 -6.34 -5.52 15.44
N VAL A 196 -5.95 -4.26 15.56
CA VAL A 196 -4.93 -3.65 14.70
C VAL A 196 -3.77 -3.15 15.56
N LEU A 197 -2.55 -3.47 15.14
CA LEU A 197 -1.30 -3.02 15.74
C LEU A 197 -0.73 -1.87 14.91
N LEU A 198 -0.19 -0.86 15.57
CA LEU A 198 0.63 0.19 14.96
C LEU A 198 2.04 0.11 15.53
N ILE A 199 3.01 -0.14 14.65
CA ILE A 199 4.42 -0.26 15.00
C ILE A 199 5.13 0.94 14.41
N ASN A 200 5.47 1.88 15.28
CA ASN A 200 6.06 3.14 14.85
C ASN A 200 7.49 2.96 14.36
N GLY A 201 7.86 3.74 13.34
CA GLY A 201 9.24 4.03 13.03
C GLY A 201 9.93 4.85 14.15
N PRO A 202 11.27 4.98 14.13
CA PRO A 202 12.19 4.21 13.30
C PRO A 202 12.34 2.77 13.81
N ILE A 203 12.26 1.79 12.91
CA ILE A 203 12.46 0.38 13.25
C ILE A 203 13.93 0.03 13.01
N GLY A 204 14.73 -0.11 14.08
CA GLY A 204 16.18 -0.32 14.02
C GLY A 204 16.67 -1.77 13.87
N PRO A 205 17.96 -1.97 13.50
CA PRO A 205 18.61 -3.28 13.60
C PRO A 205 18.64 -3.74 15.06
N GLU A 206 18.35 -5.02 15.32
CA GLU A 206 18.14 -5.63 16.66
C GLU A 206 16.71 -5.59 17.21
N ALA A 207 15.73 -5.02 16.50
CA ALA A 207 14.33 -5.18 16.87
C ALA A 207 13.87 -6.62 16.58
N GLU A 208 13.96 -7.50 17.58
CA GLU A 208 13.23 -8.77 17.59
C GLU A 208 12.07 -8.65 18.58
N LEU A 209 10.85 -8.50 18.05
CA LEU A 209 9.65 -8.40 18.88
C LEU A 209 8.99 -9.77 18.99
N GLN A 210 8.86 -10.29 20.21
CA GLN A 210 8.17 -11.55 20.46
C GLN A 210 6.66 -11.35 20.54
N PRO A 211 5.82 -12.38 20.31
CA PRO A 211 4.37 -12.21 20.29
C PRO A 211 3.77 -11.62 21.58
N GLY A 212 4.37 -11.90 22.74
CA GLY A 212 3.93 -11.36 24.03
C GLY A 212 4.29 -9.89 24.26
N GLU A 213 5.12 -9.29 23.40
CA GLU A 213 5.53 -7.89 23.49
C GLU A 213 4.65 -6.98 22.63
N LEU A 214 3.76 -7.55 21.81
CA LEU A 214 3.01 -6.81 20.80
C LEU A 214 1.74 -6.15 21.29
N ASP A 215 1.17 -6.62 22.40
CA ASP A 215 -0.04 -6.02 22.96
C ASP A 215 0.17 -4.52 23.30
N ARG A 216 1.42 -4.09 23.52
CA ARG A 216 1.78 -2.67 23.75
C ARG A 216 1.64 -1.78 22.51
N PHE A 217 1.58 -2.37 21.32
CA PHE A 217 1.42 -1.69 20.03
C PHE A 217 -0.04 -1.70 19.57
N SER A 218 -0.95 -2.14 20.43
CA SER A 218 -2.38 -2.19 20.12
C SER A 218 -2.95 -0.80 19.88
N LEU A 219 -3.27 -0.49 18.62
CA LEU A 219 -3.92 0.75 18.24
C LEU A 219 -5.44 0.67 18.51
N VAL A 220 -6.08 -0.35 17.95
CA VAL A 220 -7.51 -0.63 18.09
C VAL A 220 -7.70 -2.09 18.46
N SER A 221 -8.76 -2.39 19.17
CA SER A 221 -9.15 -3.79 19.32
C SER A 221 -10.64 -3.99 19.37
N GLY A 222 -11.06 -5.14 18.85
CA GLY A 222 -12.45 -5.53 18.83
C GLY A 222 -13.01 -5.73 20.23
N GLU A 223 -14.27 -5.33 20.38
CA GLU A 223 -15.08 -5.57 21.57
C GLU A 223 -16.20 -6.60 21.31
N ILE A 224 -16.33 -7.04 20.05
CA ILE A 224 -17.41 -7.93 19.60
C ILE A 224 -16.81 -9.29 19.28
N ALA A 225 -17.35 -10.34 19.90
CA ALA A 225 -16.91 -11.71 19.67
C ALA A 225 -17.12 -12.12 18.20
N ALA A 226 -16.09 -12.73 17.62
CA ALA A 226 -16.04 -13.20 16.25
C ALA A 226 -16.33 -12.10 15.20
N ALA A 227 -16.04 -10.83 15.51
CA ALA A 227 -16.18 -9.76 14.52
C ALA A 227 -15.04 -9.72 13.50
N ASN A 228 -13.89 -10.27 13.86
CA ASN A 228 -12.69 -10.28 13.04
C ASN A 228 -12.21 -8.87 12.63
N LEU A 229 -12.23 -7.92 13.56
CA LEU A 229 -11.72 -6.56 13.30
C LEU A 229 -10.26 -6.60 12.83
N GLY A 230 -9.99 -5.96 11.69
CA GLY A 230 -8.65 -5.92 11.11
C GLY A 230 -8.32 -7.16 10.28
N GLU A 231 -9.31 -7.93 9.82
CA GLU A 231 -9.11 -8.98 8.81
C GLU A 231 -8.70 -8.39 7.45
N SER A 232 -9.10 -7.15 7.18
CA SER A 232 -8.57 -6.30 6.11
C SER A 232 -8.38 -4.88 6.65
N ILE A 233 -7.39 -4.15 6.13
CA ILE A 233 -7.09 -2.76 6.53
C ILE A 233 -6.70 -1.92 5.30
N ALA A 234 -6.95 -0.62 5.36
CA ALA A 234 -6.47 0.39 4.41
C ALA A 234 -6.38 1.76 5.09
N THR A 235 -5.47 2.62 4.62
CA THR A 235 -5.34 4.01 5.09
C THR A 235 -5.56 5.04 3.99
N GLY A 236 -6.03 6.23 4.39
CA GLY A 236 -6.42 7.35 3.52
C GLY A 236 -7.20 8.41 4.31
N ASP A 237 -7.36 9.61 3.78
CA ASP A 237 -8.06 10.71 4.46
C ASP A 237 -9.58 10.56 4.29
N LEU A 238 -10.21 9.87 5.24
CA LEU A 238 -11.63 9.52 5.19
C LEU A 238 -12.53 10.62 5.74
N ASN A 239 -11.99 11.64 6.39
CA ASN A 239 -12.74 12.71 7.01
C ASN A 239 -12.45 14.12 6.43
N GLY A 240 -11.47 14.22 5.54
CA GLY A 240 -11.07 15.43 4.83
C GLY A 240 -10.24 16.41 5.67
N ASP A 241 -9.53 15.93 6.71
CA ASP A 241 -8.70 16.78 7.57
C ASP A 241 -7.21 16.82 7.16
N GLY A 242 -6.83 16.04 6.15
CA GLY A 242 -5.48 15.93 5.63
C GLY A 242 -4.58 14.96 6.40
N HIS A 243 -5.14 14.15 7.30
CA HIS A 243 -4.42 13.07 7.97
C HIS A 243 -4.93 11.71 7.48
N LEU A 244 -4.03 10.72 7.45
CA LEU A 244 -4.42 9.36 7.10
C LEU A 244 -5.22 8.74 8.25
N ASP A 245 -6.42 8.32 7.93
CA ASP A 245 -7.32 7.53 8.76
C ASP A 245 -7.15 6.04 8.46
N LEU A 246 -7.73 5.19 9.30
CA LEU A 246 -7.68 3.74 9.17
C LEU A 246 -9.08 3.16 8.97
N LEU A 247 -9.30 2.48 7.84
CA LEU A 247 -10.46 1.64 7.56
C LEU A 247 -10.14 0.17 7.86
N MET A 248 -11.00 -0.50 8.61
CA MET A 248 -10.81 -1.88 9.08
C MET A 248 -12.02 -2.75 8.74
N GLY A 249 -11.82 -3.88 8.10
CA GLY A 249 -12.88 -4.88 7.89
C GLY A 249 -13.29 -5.60 9.18
N THR A 250 -14.58 -5.93 9.29
CA THR A 250 -15.15 -6.76 10.36
C THR A 250 -16.08 -7.87 9.79
N PRO A 251 -15.58 -8.78 8.94
CA PRO A 251 -16.42 -9.71 8.16
C PRO A 251 -17.16 -10.77 8.99
N GLY A 252 -16.72 -11.00 10.22
CA GLY A 252 -17.40 -11.89 11.15
C GLY A 252 -18.52 -11.21 11.95
N TRP A 253 -18.65 -9.88 11.88
CA TRP A 253 -19.60 -9.15 12.71
C TRP A 253 -21.04 -9.59 12.44
N LYS A 254 -21.78 -9.90 13.51
CA LYS A 254 -23.22 -10.19 13.49
C LYS A 254 -23.98 -9.00 14.04
N THR A 255 -24.77 -8.36 13.19
CA THR A 255 -25.73 -7.32 13.60
C THR A 255 -27.09 -7.92 13.94
N THR A 256 -27.35 -9.15 13.48
CA THR A 256 -28.59 -9.88 13.76
C THR A 256 -28.42 -10.98 14.81
N SER A 257 -29.48 -11.23 15.59
CA SER A 257 -29.54 -12.35 16.53
C SER A 257 -30.04 -13.66 15.90
N ASN A 258 -30.21 -13.70 14.57
CA ASN A 258 -30.74 -14.88 13.89
C ASN A 258 -29.65 -15.97 13.84
N PRO A 259 -29.85 -17.14 14.48
CA PRO A 259 -28.85 -18.20 14.50
C PRO A 259 -28.56 -18.80 13.12
N ASP A 260 -29.46 -18.62 12.15
CA ASP A 260 -29.29 -19.13 10.79
C ASP A 260 -28.32 -18.28 9.94
N TYR A 261 -28.04 -17.03 10.35
CA TYR A 261 -27.09 -16.15 9.66
C TYR A 261 -25.66 -16.34 10.18
N ARG A 262 -24.72 -16.55 9.23
CA ARG A 262 -23.31 -16.79 9.54
C ARG A 262 -22.60 -15.53 10.02
N SER A 263 -22.76 -14.41 9.30
CA SER A 263 -22.34 -13.07 9.67
C SER A 263 -23.11 -12.07 8.80
N ASP A 264 -23.14 -10.81 9.21
CA ASP A 264 -23.58 -9.70 8.36
C ASP A 264 -22.35 -8.96 7.80
N GLY A 265 -21.29 -8.87 8.61
CA GLY A 265 -20.06 -8.18 8.29
C GLY A 265 -20.21 -6.66 8.35
N GLY A 266 -19.10 -5.98 8.17
CA GLY A 266 -19.03 -4.54 8.23
C GLY A 266 -17.60 -4.01 8.08
N ALA A 267 -17.44 -2.74 8.39
CA ALA A 267 -16.16 -2.11 8.57
C ALA A 267 -16.18 -1.16 9.77
N ALA A 268 -15.02 -0.74 10.23
CA ALA A 268 -14.83 0.20 11.30
C ALA A 268 -13.79 1.24 10.88
N VAL A 269 -13.92 2.45 11.41
CA VAL A 269 -13.01 3.56 11.09
C VAL A 269 -12.35 4.05 12.38
N LEU A 270 -11.06 4.39 12.29
CA LEU A 270 -10.35 5.18 13.29
C LEU A 270 -9.71 6.38 12.59
N PHE A 271 -10.02 7.59 13.03
CA PHE A 271 -9.45 8.80 12.45
C PHE A 271 -8.04 9.08 12.97
N GLY A 272 -7.22 9.64 12.08
CA GLY A 272 -5.85 10.05 12.34
C GLY A 272 -5.73 11.37 13.10
N PRO A 273 -4.50 11.78 13.45
CA PRO A 273 -3.27 10.98 13.38
C PRO A 273 -3.34 9.74 14.27
N LEU A 274 -2.82 8.61 13.79
CA LEU A 274 -2.90 7.34 14.50
C LEU A 274 -1.76 7.24 15.51
N VAL A 275 -2.11 7.11 16.80
CA VAL A 275 -1.13 7.03 17.88
C VAL A 275 -1.55 5.93 18.85
N VAL A 276 -0.58 5.09 19.24
CA VAL A 276 -0.81 4.09 20.27
C VAL A 276 -0.99 4.75 21.64
N GLY A 277 -2.20 4.64 22.19
CA GLY A 277 -2.54 5.13 23.53
C GLY A 277 -2.09 4.21 24.66
N ALA A 278 -2.36 4.63 25.90
CA ALA A 278 -2.16 3.76 27.07
C ALA A 278 -3.11 2.54 27.06
N GLU A 279 -4.26 2.68 26.39
CA GLU A 279 -5.23 1.64 26.11
C GLU A 279 -5.63 1.75 24.63
N PRO A 280 -6.05 0.65 23.98
CA PRO A 280 -6.52 0.69 22.61
C PRO A 280 -7.77 1.55 22.46
N SER A 281 -7.83 2.35 21.40
CA SER A 281 -9.01 3.16 21.10
C SER A 281 -10.17 2.28 20.62
N PRO A 282 -11.43 2.57 20.99
CA PRO A 282 -12.57 2.06 20.23
C PRO A 282 -12.57 2.72 18.84
N PRO A 283 -13.18 2.10 17.82
CA PRO A 283 -13.38 2.76 16.53
C PRO A 283 -14.32 3.96 16.66
N ASP A 284 -14.10 4.99 15.83
CA ASP A 284 -14.91 6.21 15.79
C ASP A 284 -16.28 5.95 15.16
N PHE A 285 -16.32 5.14 14.10
CA PHE A 285 -17.55 4.77 13.39
C PHE A 285 -17.57 3.29 13.03
N LEU A 286 -18.79 2.76 12.91
CA LEU A 286 -19.05 1.39 12.48
C LEU A 286 -19.97 1.38 11.26
N PHE A 287 -19.59 0.64 10.24
CA PHE A 287 -20.38 0.37 9.05
C PHE A 287 -20.87 -1.06 9.10
N SER A 288 -22.17 -1.24 8.89
CA SER A 288 -22.77 -2.56 8.95
C SER A 288 -23.49 -2.90 7.66
N HIS A 289 -23.41 -4.18 7.30
CA HIS A 289 -24.44 -4.80 6.49
C HIS A 289 -25.59 -5.28 7.39
N THR A 290 -26.77 -5.43 6.81
CA THR A 290 -27.97 -5.87 7.50
C THR A 290 -28.57 -7.12 6.86
N GLY A 291 -28.43 -8.26 7.55
CA GLY A 291 -29.00 -9.54 7.16
C GLY A 291 -28.25 -10.26 6.03
N GLY A 292 -28.53 -11.56 5.87
CA GLY A 292 -28.24 -12.27 4.62
C GLY A 292 -27.04 -13.21 4.58
N SER A 293 -26.35 -13.49 5.70
CA SER A 293 -25.11 -14.30 5.68
C SER A 293 -24.06 -13.72 4.72
N VAL A 294 -23.79 -12.43 4.88
CA VAL A 294 -22.83 -11.66 4.08
C VAL A 294 -21.57 -11.47 4.92
N ARG A 295 -20.39 -11.51 4.29
CA ARG A 295 -19.11 -11.20 4.94
C ARG A 295 -18.62 -9.84 4.45
N ALA A 296 -19.37 -8.77 4.74
CA ALA A 296 -18.89 -7.43 4.42
C ALA A 296 -17.60 -7.08 5.19
N GLY A 297 -16.62 -6.46 4.56
CA GLY A 297 -15.31 -6.19 5.14
C GLY A 297 -14.27 -7.29 4.96
N VAL A 298 -14.54 -8.27 4.09
CA VAL A 298 -13.52 -9.27 3.65
C VAL A 298 -12.32 -8.60 2.98
N SER A 299 -12.57 -7.49 2.29
CA SER A 299 -11.57 -6.61 1.74
C SER A 299 -12.10 -5.18 1.81
N VAL A 300 -11.22 -4.24 2.16
CA VAL A 300 -11.48 -2.80 2.15
C VAL A 300 -10.42 -2.13 1.30
N ALA A 301 -10.74 -0.99 0.69
CA ALA A 301 -9.79 -0.18 -0.05
C ALA A 301 -10.14 1.29 0.05
N ILE A 302 -9.11 2.13 -0.03
CA ILE A 302 -9.25 3.56 -0.22
C ILE A 302 -8.67 3.86 -1.61
N PRO A 303 -9.51 3.96 -2.65
CA PRO A 303 -9.03 4.16 -4.01
C PRO A 303 -8.37 5.51 -4.27
N GLY A 304 -8.60 6.50 -3.40
CA GLY A 304 -8.26 7.90 -3.64
C GLY A 304 -9.51 8.67 -4.09
N ASP A 305 -9.34 9.79 -4.80
CA ASP A 305 -10.42 10.67 -5.24
C ASP A 305 -11.04 10.17 -6.56
N THR A 306 -12.04 9.28 -6.47
CA THR A 306 -12.68 8.67 -7.63
C THR A 306 -13.80 9.53 -8.23
N ASN A 307 -14.08 10.71 -7.64
CA ASN A 307 -15.14 11.61 -8.09
C ASN A 307 -14.68 13.06 -8.37
N GLY A 308 -13.42 13.38 -8.07
CA GLY A 308 -12.77 14.67 -8.27
C GLY A 308 -13.14 15.74 -7.25
N ASP A 309 -13.59 15.36 -6.06
CA ASP A 309 -14.01 16.30 -5.00
C ASP A 309 -12.89 16.67 -4.02
N GLY A 310 -11.73 16.04 -4.15
CA GLY A 310 -10.52 16.29 -3.40
C GLY A 310 -10.43 15.56 -2.06
N ASN A 311 -11.35 14.65 -1.74
CA ASN A 311 -11.25 13.76 -0.60
C ASN A 311 -11.05 12.32 -1.07
N ASP A 312 -10.47 11.49 -0.21
CA ASP A 312 -10.35 10.07 -0.52
C ASP A 312 -11.72 9.38 -0.39
N ASP A 313 -12.04 8.55 -1.39
CA ASP A 313 -13.21 7.69 -1.39
C ASP A 313 -12.86 6.34 -0.73
N TRP A 314 -13.88 5.56 -0.39
CA TRP A 314 -13.66 4.28 0.29
C TRP A 314 -14.60 3.18 -0.19
N ALA A 315 -14.09 1.95 -0.18
CA ALA A 315 -14.78 0.78 -0.67
C ALA A 315 -14.73 -0.39 0.32
N VAL A 316 -15.85 -1.11 0.43
CA VAL A 316 -15.99 -2.33 1.25
C VAL A 316 -16.55 -3.45 0.39
N ALA A 317 -15.78 -4.54 0.26
CA ALA A 317 -16.23 -5.76 -0.39
C ALA A 317 -17.07 -6.61 0.56
N ALA A 318 -18.06 -7.30 -0.01
CA ALA A 318 -19.00 -8.14 0.69
C ALA A 318 -19.22 -9.43 -0.08
N GLU A 319 -18.55 -10.49 0.39
CA GLU A 319 -18.74 -11.84 -0.12
C GLU A 319 -20.06 -12.41 0.37
N THR A 320 -20.77 -13.08 -0.55
CA THR A 320 -21.96 -13.86 -0.19
C THR A 320 -21.80 -15.28 -0.70
N ASP A 321 -22.27 -16.25 0.08
CA ASP A 321 -22.36 -17.64 -0.37
C ASP A 321 -23.48 -17.75 -1.43
N THR A 322 -23.10 -17.51 -2.68
CA THR A 322 -23.98 -17.50 -3.85
C THR A 322 -24.71 -18.84 -4.01
N SER A 323 -24.04 -19.96 -3.69
CA SER A 323 -24.55 -21.32 -3.78
C SER A 323 -25.72 -21.60 -2.83
N ARG A 324 -25.74 -20.90 -1.69
CA ARG A 324 -26.67 -21.14 -0.59
C ARG A 324 -27.80 -20.12 -0.53
N TYR A 325 -27.54 -18.88 -0.93
CA TYR A 325 -28.49 -17.78 -0.75
C TYR A 325 -28.91 -17.11 -2.06
N GLY A 326 -28.28 -17.42 -3.21
CA GLY A 326 -28.63 -16.85 -4.51
C GLY A 326 -28.44 -15.34 -4.62
N VAL A 327 -27.61 -14.76 -3.74
CA VAL A 327 -27.26 -13.34 -3.71
C VAL A 327 -25.84 -13.20 -4.24
N GLU A 328 -25.63 -12.22 -5.12
CA GLU A 328 -24.32 -11.88 -5.69
C GLU A 328 -23.47 -11.12 -4.67
N SER A 329 -22.16 -11.35 -4.69
CA SER A 329 -21.21 -10.56 -3.91
C SER A 329 -21.21 -9.11 -4.38
N ARG A 330 -20.83 -8.18 -3.50
CA ARG A 330 -20.95 -6.74 -3.75
C ARG A 330 -19.70 -5.98 -3.35
N VAL A 331 -19.52 -4.82 -3.97
CA VAL A 331 -18.62 -3.77 -3.50
C VAL A 331 -19.45 -2.53 -3.23
N TYR A 332 -19.37 -2.03 -2.01
CA TYR A 332 -19.98 -0.78 -1.57
C TYR A 332 -18.93 0.32 -1.68
N LEU A 333 -19.19 1.37 -2.45
CA LEU A 333 -18.28 2.49 -2.65
C LEU A 333 -19.02 3.78 -2.32
N ASP A 334 -18.42 4.58 -1.45
CA ASP A 334 -18.91 5.91 -1.09
C ASP A 334 -17.82 6.94 -1.34
N THR A 335 -18.25 8.13 -1.73
CA THR A 335 -17.34 9.20 -2.16
C THR A 335 -17.50 10.44 -1.30
N LYS A 336 -17.87 10.26 -0.04
CA LYS A 336 -18.07 11.35 0.91
C LYS A 336 -17.21 11.13 2.14
N PRO A 337 -16.73 12.24 2.74
CA PRO A 337 -16.16 12.20 4.07
C PRO A 337 -17.11 11.55 5.08
N ILE A 338 -16.53 10.69 5.92
CA ILE A 338 -17.23 9.95 6.94
C ILE A 338 -17.55 10.89 8.10
N VAL A 339 -18.84 11.02 8.42
CA VAL A 339 -19.33 11.90 9.50
C VAL A 339 -20.24 11.18 10.50
N GLY A 340 -20.42 9.87 10.33
CA GLY A 340 -21.39 9.08 11.07
C GLY A 340 -21.36 7.60 10.70
N ASP A 341 -22.03 6.79 11.52
CA ASP A 341 -22.32 5.39 11.17
C ASP A 341 -23.13 5.32 9.88
N LEU A 342 -22.84 4.28 9.08
CA LEU A 342 -23.46 4.06 7.79
C LEU A 342 -23.92 2.60 7.65
N ARG A 343 -25.04 2.42 6.97
CA ARG A 343 -25.45 1.11 6.46
C ARG A 343 -24.86 0.94 5.08
N LEU A 344 -24.14 -0.14 4.84
CA LEU A 344 -23.46 -0.35 3.55
C LEU A 344 -24.46 -0.33 2.38
N GLU A 345 -25.71 -0.74 2.60
CA GLU A 345 -26.76 -0.70 1.58
C GLU A 345 -27.19 0.72 1.17
N ASP A 346 -26.83 1.74 1.97
CA ASP A 346 -27.11 3.14 1.69
C ASP A 346 -25.93 3.84 0.96
N SER A 347 -24.87 3.10 0.60
CA SER A 347 -23.70 3.64 -0.12
C SER A 347 -24.09 4.25 -1.47
N GLU A 348 -23.37 5.30 -1.89
CA GLU A 348 -23.68 6.01 -3.14
C GLU A 348 -23.59 5.11 -4.38
N THR A 349 -22.64 4.17 -4.38
CA THR A 349 -22.42 3.22 -5.46
C THR A 349 -22.34 1.79 -4.92
N ILE A 350 -23.04 0.87 -5.60
CA ILE A 350 -23.00 -0.56 -5.30
C ILE A 350 -22.66 -1.32 -6.57
N LEU A 351 -21.51 -1.99 -6.58
CA LEU A 351 -21.12 -2.88 -7.67
C LEU A 351 -21.59 -4.29 -7.35
N MET A 352 -22.36 -4.90 -8.25
CA MET A 352 -22.76 -6.30 -8.17
C MET A 352 -21.72 -7.14 -8.89
N VAL A 353 -21.14 -8.09 -8.17
CA VAL A 353 -20.07 -8.97 -8.66
C VAL A 353 -20.61 -10.41 -8.69
N PRO A 354 -21.27 -10.82 -9.79
CA PRO A 354 -21.80 -12.17 -9.91
C PRO A 354 -20.67 -13.20 -9.85
N ASN A 355 -20.97 -14.42 -9.39
CA ASN A 355 -20.04 -15.55 -9.37
C ASN A 355 -18.69 -15.25 -8.68
N ALA A 356 -18.66 -14.41 -7.65
CA ALA A 356 -17.46 -14.15 -6.89
C ALA A 356 -17.56 -14.81 -5.52
N ASP A 357 -16.75 -15.85 -5.30
CA ASP A 357 -16.61 -16.53 -4.01
C ASP A 357 -15.58 -15.84 -3.12
N ALA A 358 -14.62 -15.14 -3.74
CA ALA A 358 -13.66 -14.27 -3.06
C ALA A 358 -13.53 -12.91 -3.77
N LEU A 359 -13.35 -11.85 -3.00
CA LEU A 359 -13.13 -10.48 -3.50
C LEU A 359 -11.90 -9.83 -2.89
N TRP A 360 -11.11 -9.13 -3.72
CA TRP A 360 -10.04 -8.24 -3.27
C TRP A 360 -10.16 -6.87 -3.94
N LEU A 361 -9.94 -5.83 -3.15
CA LEU A 361 -9.98 -4.43 -3.57
C LEU A 361 -8.60 -3.81 -3.46
N LYS A 362 -8.27 -2.89 -4.37
CA LYS A 362 -7.06 -2.07 -4.29
C LYS A 362 -7.28 -0.75 -5.03
N GLY A 363 -6.88 0.37 -4.43
CA GLY A 363 -6.76 1.64 -5.12
C GLY A 363 -5.61 1.63 -6.12
N ALA A 364 -5.82 2.18 -7.31
CA ALA A 364 -4.81 2.20 -8.37
C ALA A 364 -4.34 3.61 -8.74
N GLY A 365 -4.89 4.65 -8.10
CA GLY A 365 -4.73 6.03 -8.54
C GLY A 365 -5.32 6.25 -9.95
N ASP A 366 -5.01 7.40 -10.55
CA ASP A 366 -5.38 7.75 -11.92
C ASP A 366 -4.50 7.00 -12.96
N LEU A 367 -4.87 5.75 -13.25
CA LEU A 367 -4.28 4.87 -14.26
C LEU A 367 -4.46 5.42 -15.69
N ASN A 368 -5.53 6.17 -15.92
CA ASN A 368 -5.95 6.54 -17.26
C ASN A 368 -5.54 7.99 -17.65
N GLY A 369 -5.13 8.79 -16.66
CA GLY A 369 -4.67 10.16 -16.79
C GLY A 369 -5.81 11.18 -16.95
N ASP A 370 -7.03 10.87 -16.49
CA ASP A 370 -8.18 11.77 -16.57
C ASP A 370 -8.43 12.60 -15.30
N GLY A 371 -7.62 12.40 -14.27
CA GLY A 371 -7.66 13.12 -13.01
C GLY A 371 -8.62 12.55 -11.97
N PHE A 372 -9.12 11.34 -12.16
CA PHE A 372 -9.88 10.60 -11.16
C PHE A 372 -9.17 9.30 -10.82
N ASP A 373 -9.15 8.95 -9.54
CA ASP A 373 -8.54 7.69 -9.13
C ASP A 373 -9.44 6.49 -9.45
N GLU A 374 -8.82 5.32 -9.62
CA GLU A 374 -9.51 4.08 -9.94
C GLU A 374 -9.46 3.02 -8.86
N LEU A 375 -10.50 2.19 -8.85
CA LEU A 375 -10.60 1.00 -8.01
C LEU A 375 -10.39 -0.27 -8.85
N LEU A 376 -9.47 -1.12 -8.40
CA LEU A 376 -9.35 -2.49 -8.87
C LEU A 376 -10.24 -3.41 -8.04
N VAL A 377 -10.99 -4.26 -8.74
CA VAL A 377 -11.81 -5.31 -8.14
C VAL A 377 -11.37 -6.64 -8.71
N ALA A 378 -10.64 -7.43 -7.92
CA ALA A 378 -10.32 -8.80 -8.25
C ALA A 378 -11.39 -9.73 -7.68
N ARG A 379 -11.77 -10.73 -8.47
CA ARG A 379 -12.65 -11.82 -8.01
C ARG A 379 -12.06 -13.17 -8.37
N SER A 380 -12.36 -14.15 -7.54
CA SER A 380 -12.17 -15.57 -7.84
C SER A 380 -13.47 -16.32 -7.63
N SER A 381 -13.66 -17.38 -8.42
CA SER A 381 -14.82 -18.27 -8.37
C SER A 381 -14.33 -19.71 -8.32
N ASP A 382 -14.87 -20.53 -7.44
CA ASP A 382 -14.39 -21.90 -7.29
C ASP A 382 -14.66 -22.76 -8.54
N PHE A 383 -15.67 -22.47 -9.38
CA PHE A 383 -15.93 -23.25 -10.61
C PHE A 383 -16.74 -22.48 -11.67
N GLY A 384 -16.16 -22.24 -12.86
CA GLY A 384 -16.94 -21.96 -14.07
C GLY A 384 -17.69 -23.21 -14.56
N ALA A 385 -18.75 -23.03 -15.37
CA ALA A 385 -19.53 -24.14 -15.94
C ALA A 385 -18.71 -25.12 -16.81
N ASP A 386 -17.51 -24.72 -17.21
CA ASP A 386 -16.56 -25.51 -18.01
C ASP A 386 -15.41 -26.11 -17.17
N GLY A 387 -15.40 -25.90 -15.85
CA GLY A 387 -14.38 -26.45 -14.94
C GLY A 387 -13.11 -25.62 -14.78
N ASP A 388 -13.01 -24.46 -15.44
CA ASP A 388 -11.93 -23.49 -15.23
C ASP A 388 -12.37 -22.40 -14.22
N PRO A 389 -11.51 -21.99 -13.28
CA PRO A 389 -11.73 -20.81 -12.46
C PRO A 389 -11.88 -19.58 -13.36
N ILE A 390 -12.89 -18.74 -13.12
CA ILE A 390 -13.00 -17.43 -13.76
C ILE A 390 -12.37 -16.42 -12.80
N ASP A 391 -11.04 -16.38 -12.78
CA ASP A 391 -10.31 -15.31 -12.09
C ASP A 391 -10.31 -14.07 -12.99
N SER A 392 -10.69 -12.93 -12.44
CA SER A 392 -10.77 -11.69 -13.21
C SER A 392 -10.47 -10.48 -12.35
N VAL A 393 -9.79 -9.50 -12.95
CA VAL A 393 -9.59 -8.18 -12.39
C VAL A 393 -10.38 -7.19 -13.22
N PHE A 394 -11.18 -6.36 -12.57
CA PHE A 394 -11.93 -5.26 -13.18
C PHE A 394 -11.33 -3.93 -12.74
N VAL A 395 -11.19 -3.00 -13.68
CA VAL A 395 -10.92 -1.59 -13.38
C VAL A 395 -12.24 -0.84 -13.37
N VAL A 396 -12.53 -0.17 -12.26
CA VAL A 396 -13.65 0.75 -12.10
C VAL A 396 -13.10 2.16 -12.29
N PHE A 397 -13.35 2.72 -13.47
CA PHE A 397 -12.88 4.05 -13.84
C PHE A 397 -13.68 5.17 -13.16
N GLY A 398 -12.97 6.16 -12.62
CA GLY A 398 -13.56 7.45 -12.25
C GLY A 398 -14.00 8.25 -13.49
N PRO A 399 -14.86 9.28 -13.33
CA PRO A 399 -15.65 9.59 -12.15
C PRO A 399 -16.71 8.50 -11.90
N VAL A 400 -16.77 7.96 -10.68
CA VAL A 400 -17.67 6.83 -10.42
C VAL A 400 -19.13 7.31 -10.27
N PRO A 401 -20.08 6.80 -11.08
CA PRO A 401 -21.47 7.24 -11.01
C PRO A 401 -22.22 6.59 -9.86
N LYS A 402 -23.18 7.34 -9.28
CA LYS A 402 -24.05 6.85 -8.19
C LYS A 402 -25.10 5.88 -8.71
N GLY A 403 -25.29 4.78 -7.99
CA GLY A 403 -26.29 3.75 -8.30
C GLY A 403 -25.77 2.33 -8.14
N THR A 404 -26.54 1.37 -8.65
CA THR A 404 -26.19 -0.06 -8.58
C THR A 404 -25.88 -0.61 -9.96
N TYR A 405 -24.70 -1.20 -10.13
CA TYR A 405 -24.18 -1.61 -11.44
C TYR A 405 -23.58 -3.02 -11.39
N PRO A 406 -23.87 -3.91 -12.35
CA PRO A 406 -23.15 -5.17 -12.48
C PRO A 406 -21.77 -4.97 -13.09
N ILE A 407 -20.76 -5.66 -12.56
CA ILE A 407 -19.45 -5.84 -13.19
C ILE A 407 -19.24 -7.34 -13.48
N ALA A 408 -19.17 -7.71 -14.76
CA ALA A 408 -19.14 -9.11 -15.20
C ALA A 408 -18.29 -9.27 -16.46
N ASP A 409 -17.94 -10.52 -16.79
CA ASP A 409 -17.14 -10.82 -17.98
C ASP A 409 -17.82 -10.34 -19.27
N GLY A 410 -17.01 -9.87 -20.22
CA GLY A 410 -17.49 -9.58 -21.58
C GLY A 410 -17.48 -8.12 -22.03
N THR A 411 -16.96 -7.20 -21.22
CA THR A 411 -16.59 -5.83 -21.63
C THR A 411 -15.07 -5.67 -21.70
N ALA A 412 -14.41 -6.47 -22.55
CA ALA A 412 -13.00 -6.22 -22.86
C ALA A 412 -12.86 -4.84 -23.53
N ALA A 413 -12.10 -3.93 -22.91
CA ALA A 413 -11.89 -2.61 -23.49
C ALA A 413 -11.07 -2.70 -24.78
N LYS A 414 -11.49 -1.96 -25.81
CA LYS A 414 -10.52 -1.39 -26.74
C LYS A 414 -9.77 -0.32 -25.97
N ARG A 415 -8.47 -0.54 -25.72
CA ARG A 415 -7.54 0.39 -25.04
C ARG A 415 -7.87 1.86 -25.36
N PRO A 416 -8.04 2.75 -24.36
CA PRO A 416 -7.79 4.18 -24.54
C PRO A 416 -6.33 4.32 -24.99
N ASN A 417 -6.13 4.88 -26.17
CA ASN A 417 -4.86 4.88 -26.88
C ASN A 417 -3.80 5.67 -26.07
N PRO A 418 -2.78 5.03 -25.44
CA PRO A 418 -1.70 5.79 -24.85
C PRO A 418 -0.99 6.50 -26.01
N ARG A 419 -0.68 7.79 -25.85
CA ARG A 419 0.07 8.54 -26.88
C ARG A 419 1.44 7.88 -27.07
N ARG A 420 1.51 6.96 -28.03
CA ARG A 420 2.73 6.28 -28.47
C ARG A 420 3.69 7.33 -29.00
N ARG A 421 4.67 7.75 -28.20
CA ARG A 421 5.88 8.36 -28.75
C ARG A 421 6.61 7.26 -29.50
N THR A 422 6.51 7.28 -30.83
CA THR A 422 7.24 6.34 -31.67
C THR A 422 8.75 6.59 -31.52
N ALA A 423 9.53 5.51 -31.51
CA ALA A 423 11.00 5.51 -31.44
C ALA A 423 11.72 6.21 -32.62
N SER A 424 11.01 7.02 -33.42
CA SER A 424 11.57 7.88 -34.46
C SER A 424 12.11 9.21 -33.93
N ASP A 425 11.79 9.58 -32.68
CA ASP A 425 12.04 10.93 -32.15
C ASP A 425 13.25 11.00 -31.19
N LEU A 426 14.03 9.92 -31.08
CA LEU A 426 15.27 9.87 -30.29
C LEU A 426 16.50 9.69 -31.21
N PRO A 427 17.59 10.45 -31.02
CA PRO A 427 18.81 10.26 -31.79
C PRO A 427 19.41 8.86 -31.55
N ASN A 428 19.59 8.09 -32.63
CA ASN A 428 20.15 6.73 -32.63
C ASN A 428 21.37 6.55 -31.69
N PRO A 429 21.32 5.63 -30.70
CA PRO A 429 22.50 5.27 -29.93
C PRO A 429 23.45 4.42 -30.79
N ARG A 430 24.71 4.83 -30.87
CA ARG A 430 25.77 4.10 -31.59
C ARG A 430 26.10 2.80 -30.86
N ARG A 431 25.64 1.68 -31.41
CA ARG A 431 26.03 0.30 -31.06
C ARG A 431 27.56 0.16 -31.06
N ARG A 432 28.16 -0.14 -29.89
CA ARG A 432 29.57 -0.60 -29.81
C ARG A 432 29.56 -2.10 -29.52
N THR A 433 29.96 -2.89 -30.51
CA THR A 433 30.25 -4.31 -30.35
C THR A 433 31.64 -4.49 -29.72
N ALA A 434 31.73 -5.38 -28.75
CA ALA A 434 32.97 -5.78 -28.10
C ALA A 434 33.85 -6.63 -29.04
N SER A 435 34.76 -5.98 -29.76
CA SER A 435 36.01 -6.57 -30.22
C SER A 435 36.89 -5.47 -30.82
N ASP A 436 37.81 -4.92 -30.03
CA ASP A 436 39.11 -4.42 -30.51
C ASP A 436 39.92 -3.91 -29.31
N ARG A 437 40.81 -4.75 -28.79
CA ARG A 437 41.91 -4.32 -27.92
C ARG A 437 42.99 -3.65 -28.78
N PRO A 438 43.48 -2.44 -28.46
CA PRO A 438 44.74 -1.97 -29.02
C PRO A 438 45.91 -2.38 -28.10
N ASN A 439 46.85 -3.14 -28.66
CA ASN A 439 48.16 -3.41 -28.06
C ASN A 439 49.01 -2.11 -27.92
N PRO A 440 49.90 -2.00 -26.92
CA PRO A 440 50.64 -0.76 -26.66
C PRO A 440 51.82 -0.60 -27.61
N ARG A 441 51.96 0.57 -28.26
CA ARG A 441 53.17 0.95 -28.99
C ARG A 441 53.88 2.13 -28.35
N ARG A 442 55.15 1.87 -28.07
CA ARG A 442 56.23 2.73 -27.56
C ARG A 442 56.90 3.47 -28.73
N ARG A 443 57.19 4.79 -28.60
CA ARG A 443 58.36 5.56 -29.15
C ARG A 443 58.07 7.08 -29.16
N THR A 444 58.78 7.90 -28.37
CA THR A 444 60.03 8.70 -28.60
C THR A 444 59.81 10.15 -29.05
N ALA A 445 60.71 11.01 -28.59
CA ALA A 445 60.69 12.49 -28.53
C ALA A 445 60.98 13.25 -29.84
N SER A 446 61.04 14.59 -29.72
CA SER A 446 61.38 15.69 -30.68
C SER A 446 60.19 16.18 -31.52
N ASP A 447 59.84 17.48 -31.66
CA ASP A 447 60.59 18.75 -31.62
C ASP A 447 59.71 19.96 -31.18
N ARG A 448 60.37 21.02 -30.69
CA ARG A 448 59.86 22.39 -30.46
C ARG A 448 60.25 23.29 -31.65
N PRO A 449 59.55 24.41 -31.96
CA PRO A 449 59.89 25.71 -31.33
C PRO A 449 58.74 26.74 -31.13
N ASN A 450 58.58 27.20 -29.88
CA ASN A 450 58.63 28.58 -29.31
C ASN A 450 57.87 29.81 -29.92
N PRO A 451 57.69 30.94 -29.16
CA PRO A 451 56.36 31.43 -28.74
C PRO A 451 56.11 32.94 -29.01
N ARG A 452 54.94 33.46 -28.61
CA ARG A 452 54.72 34.91 -28.40
C ARG A 452 54.48 35.25 -26.92
N ARG A 453 54.98 36.43 -26.57
CA ARG A 453 55.40 36.95 -25.27
C ARG A 453 54.28 37.78 -24.63
N GLY A 454 54.17 37.73 -23.31
CA GLY A 454 53.31 38.61 -22.51
C GLY A 454 53.63 38.49 -21.01
N THR A 455 54.40 39.45 -20.50
CA THR A 455 54.85 39.79 -19.13
C THR A 455 53.87 39.40 -18.00
N ALA A 456 54.26 38.64 -16.97
CA ALA A 456 55.10 38.95 -15.78
C ALA A 456 54.37 39.68 -14.63
N SER A 457 54.08 38.96 -13.54
CA SER A 457 54.45 39.35 -12.15
C SER A 457 54.06 38.27 -11.14
N ASP A 458 55.11 37.70 -10.52
CA ASP A 458 55.26 37.27 -9.13
C ASP A 458 54.42 36.14 -8.50
N ARG A 459 55.13 35.03 -8.28
CA ARG A 459 54.94 34.05 -7.20
C ARG A 459 55.97 34.36 -6.09
N PRO A 460 55.74 33.96 -4.82
CA PRO A 460 56.23 32.64 -4.42
C PRO A 460 55.29 31.86 -3.46
N ASN A 461 55.09 30.58 -3.78
CA ASN A 461 54.87 29.47 -2.83
C ASN A 461 56.23 29.15 -2.13
N PRO A 462 56.43 28.23 -1.14
CA PRO A 462 55.54 27.15 -0.65
C PRO A 462 55.66 26.81 0.87
N ARG A 463 54.89 25.83 1.38
CA ARG A 463 55.41 24.53 1.87
C ARG A 463 54.42 23.71 2.72
N ARG A 464 54.30 22.46 2.28
CA ARG A 464 53.80 21.24 2.93
C ARG A 464 54.73 20.82 4.09
N ARG A 465 54.17 20.38 5.22
CA ARG A 465 54.80 19.38 6.12
C ARG A 465 53.76 18.48 6.78
N THR A 466 54.20 17.26 7.00
CA THR A 466 53.52 16.05 7.46
C THR A 466 53.75 15.77 8.95
N ALA A 467 52.86 14.93 9.51
CA ALA A 467 53.03 13.95 10.59
C ALA A 467 52.85 14.35 12.08
N SER A 468 51.99 13.52 12.72
CA SER A 468 52.03 12.93 14.07
C SER A 468 51.98 13.84 15.31
N ASP A 469 50.89 13.76 16.08
CA ASP A 469 50.85 13.09 17.40
C ASP A 469 49.55 13.41 18.18
N ARG A 470 48.84 12.37 18.63
CA ARG A 470 47.86 12.48 19.73
C ARG A 470 48.62 12.67 21.06
N PRO A 471 48.05 13.42 22.01
CA PRO A 471 47.82 12.80 23.32
C PRO A 471 46.43 13.10 23.93
N ASN A 472 45.98 12.12 24.72
CA ASN A 472 44.73 12.06 25.49
C ASN A 472 44.65 13.09 26.65
N PRO A 473 43.51 13.22 27.36
CA PRO A 473 43.06 14.44 28.03
C PRO A 473 43.66 14.63 29.42
N ARG A 474 43.74 15.89 29.88
CA ARG A 474 44.09 16.27 31.25
C ARG A 474 42.86 16.58 32.09
N ARG A 475 42.81 15.94 33.26
CA ARG A 475 41.97 16.27 34.43
C ARG A 475 42.42 17.58 35.11
N GLY A 476 41.47 18.31 35.71
CA GLY A 476 41.65 19.41 36.67
C GLY A 476 40.28 19.90 37.22
N PRO A 477 40.18 20.51 38.42
CA PRO A 477 39.29 20.02 39.50
C PRO A 477 38.00 20.84 39.78
N ALA A 478 37.28 20.35 40.81
CA ALA A 478 35.92 20.61 41.31
C ALA A 478 35.57 22.01 41.87
N SER A 479 34.28 22.12 42.29
CA SER A 479 33.50 23.20 42.96
C SER A 479 32.73 24.12 41.98
N ASP A 480 31.43 24.38 42.05
CA ASP A 480 30.41 24.30 43.11
C ASP A 480 29.01 23.96 42.55
N ARG A 481 28.24 23.14 43.29
CA ARG A 481 26.78 23.01 43.18
C ARG A 481 26.13 23.84 44.29
N PRO A 482 25.05 24.59 44.05
CA PRO A 482 24.10 24.96 45.09
C PRO A 482 23.02 23.87 45.23
N ASN A 483 22.82 23.35 46.44
CA ASN A 483 21.69 22.50 46.82
C ASN A 483 20.72 23.31 47.73
N PRO A 484 19.54 22.81 48.12
CA PRO A 484 18.26 23.51 48.00
C PRO A 484 17.81 24.15 49.32
N ARG A 485 16.88 25.10 49.26
CA ARG A 485 16.19 25.61 50.45
C ARG A 485 14.98 24.73 50.78
N ARG A 486 15.01 24.18 51.99
CA ARG A 486 13.92 23.53 52.71
C ARG A 486 13.20 24.59 53.55
N GLY A 487 11.89 24.71 53.41
CA GLY A 487 10.99 25.37 54.35
C GLY A 487 10.11 24.32 55.03
N THR A 488 9.86 24.48 56.32
CA THR A 488 9.29 23.52 57.27
C THR A 488 7.78 23.68 57.50
N ALA A 489 7.09 22.54 57.76
CA ALA A 489 5.95 22.31 58.70
C ALA A 489 4.63 23.10 58.48
N SER A 490 3.40 22.62 58.73
CA SER A 490 2.84 21.46 59.42
C SER A 490 1.33 21.31 59.07
N ASP A 491 0.75 20.17 59.49
CA ASP A 491 -0.67 19.95 59.88
C ASP A 491 -1.72 19.47 58.85
N ARG A 492 -2.04 18.17 58.96
CA ARG A 492 -3.40 17.60 58.77
C ARG A 492 -4.26 17.94 59.99
N PRO A 493 -5.59 18.04 59.85
CA PRO A 493 -6.44 16.92 60.29
C PRO A 493 -7.63 16.57 59.36
N ASN A 494 -8.12 15.34 59.56
CA ASN A 494 -9.21 14.59 58.90
C ASN A 494 -10.62 15.23 58.95
N PRO A 495 -11.60 14.71 58.15
CA PRO A 495 -12.97 15.25 58.02
C PRO A 495 -13.97 14.67 59.03
N PRO A 496 -15.11 15.34 59.25
CA PRO A 496 -16.39 14.65 59.50
C PRO A 496 -17.66 15.42 59.01
N PRO A 497 -18.89 14.91 59.22
CA PRO A 497 -19.34 13.53 59.45
C PRO A 497 -20.09 12.90 58.27
#